data_AF-A0A5J4U5Y1-F1
#
_entry.id   AF-A0A5J4U5Y1-F1
#
_cell.length_a   1.000
_cell.length_b   1.000
_cell.length_c   1.000
_cell.angle_alpha   90.00
_cell.angle_beta   90.00
_cell.angle_gamma   90.00
#
_symmetry.space_group_name_H-M   'P 1'
#
loop_
_entity.id
_entity.type
_entity.pdbx_description
1 polymer ?
#
loop_
_entity_poly.entity_id
_entity_poly.type
_entity_poly.pdbx_seq_one_letter_code
_entity_poly.pdbx_strand_id
1 'polypeptide(L)' 'NMTCRPRRLTFFVDDVEQKQYIINIPEAIRFWSFIQVPNSSFRVTRFERRSSSSAHGVTGSIGLEWGKEWPEE' A
#
# COMPACT_ATOMS: atom_id res chain seq x y z
N ASN A 1 2.17 -8.42 13.20
CA ASN A 1 2.18 -7.02 13.67
C ASN A 1 3.36 -6.28 13.05
N MET A 2 3.15 -5.15 12.38
CA MET A 2 4.21 -4.37 11.73
C MET A 2 4.95 -3.54 12.79
N THR A 3 6.28 -3.68 12.87
CA THR A 3 7.13 -3.00 13.86
C THR A 3 7.74 -1.69 13.35
N CYS A 4 7.65 -1.41 12.04
CA CYS A 4 8.19 -0.19 11.44
C CYS A 4 7.45 1.07 11.91
N ARG A 5 8.18 2.17 12.17
CA ARG A 5 7.64 3.47 12.56
C ARG A 5 8.20 4.58 11.67
N PRO A 6 7.34 5.37 10.97
CA PRO A 6 5.89 5.20 10.87
C PRO A 6 5.53 3.86 10.19
N ARG A 7 4.37 3.28 10.56
CA ARG A 7 3.85 2.10 9.85
C ARG A 7 3.49 2.53 8.43
N ARG A 8 4.07 1.85 7.45
CA ARG A 8 4.02 2.22 6.03
C ARG A 8 3.49 1.08 5.18
N LEU A 9 2.65 1.39 4.20
CA LEU A 9 2.23 0.49 3.12
C LEU A 9 2.76 1.04 1.80
N THR A 10 3.52 0.22 1.08
CA THR A 10 4.05 0.53 -0.25
C THR A 10 3.39 -0.40 -1.26
N PHE A 11 2.99 0.13 -2.42
CA PHE A 11 2.37 -0.62 -3.49
C PHE A 11 3.37 -0.97 -4.59
N PHE A 12 3.12 -2.09 -5.26
CA PHE A 12 3.89 -2.56 -6.40
C PHE A 12 2.93 -3.01 -7.50
N VAL A 13 3.24 -2.66 -8.75
CA VAL A 13 2.55 -3.18 -9.94
C VAL A 13 3.63 -3.82 -10.80
N ASP A 14 3.49 -5.12 -11.08
CA ASP A 14 4.48 -5.90 -11.83
C ASP A 14 5.92 -5.71 -11.31
N ASP A 15 6.08 -5.84 -9.99
CA ASP A 15 7.35 -5.63 -9.25
C ASP A 15 7.91 -4.19 -9.28
N VAL A 16 7.21 -3.23 -9.88
CA VAL A 16 7.59 -1.81 -9.89
C VAL A 16 6.99 -1.09 -8.69
N GLU A 17 7.83 -0.50 -7.84
CA GLU A 17 7.39 0.32 -6.69
C GLU A 17 6.62 1.57 -7.17
N GLN A 18 5.45 1.80 -6.58
CA GLN A 18 4.58 2.92 -6.94
C GLN A 18 4.94 4.20 -6.15
N LYS A 19 4.69 5.38 -6.75
CA LYS A 19 5.00 6.67 -6.13
C LYS A 19 4.16 6.96 -4.89
N GLN A 20 2.90 6.55 -4.90
CA GLN A 20 1.99 6.73 -3.78
C GLN A 20 2.21 5.62 -2.74
N TYR A 21 2.37 6.01 -1.48
CA TYR A 21 2.47 5.09 -0.36
C TYR A 21 1.72 5.65 0.84
N ILE A 22 1.25 4.79 1.74
CA ILE A 22 0.46 5.20 2.89
C ILE A 22 1.33 5.20 4.15
N ILE A 23 1.22 6.25 4.97
CA ILE A 23 1.90 6.39 6.26
C ILE A 23 0.91 6.48 7.43
N ASN A 24 1.43 6.28 8.65
CA ASN A 24 0.68 6.37 9.91
C ASN A 24 -0.50 5.41 10.01
N ILE A 25 -0.33 4.22 9.41
CA ILE A 25 -1.36 3.17 9.40
C ILE A 25 -1.58 2.63 10.83
N PRO A 26 -2.84 2.37 11.25
CA PRO A 26 -3.14 1.75 12.54
C PRO A 26 -2.60 0.31 12.63
N GLU A 27 -2.71 -0.27 13.82
CA GLU A 27 -2.15 -1.60 14.11
C GLU A 27 -2.85 -2.72 13.36
N ALA A 28 -4.17 -2.58 13.26
CA ALA A 28 -5.02 -3.45 12.50
C ALA A 28 -5.60 -2.66 11.33
N ILE A 29 -5.51 -3.25 10.14
CA ILE A 29 -6.12 -2.72 8.94
C ILE A 29 -7.03 -3.76 8.30
N ARG A 30 -8.01 -3.25 7.56
CA ARG A 30 -8.77 -4.03 6.59
C ARG A 30 -8.35 -3.56 5.20
N PHE A 31 -8.09 -4.51 4.32
CA PHE A 31 -7.87 -4.19 2.91
C PHE A 31 -9.22 -4.07 2.21
N TRP A 32 -9.39 -3.00 1.46
CA TRP A 32 -10.54 -2.80 0.59
C TRP A 32 -10.03 -2.63 -0.84
N SER A 33 -10.74 -3.23 -1.79
CA SER A 33 -10.44 -3.12 -3.21
C SER A 33 -11.64 -2.51 -3.90
N PHE A 34 -11.42 -1.41 -4.61
CA PHE A 34 -12.42 -0.83 -5.48
C PHE A 34 -12.43 -1.56 -6.82
N ILE A 35 -13.53 -2.25 -7.13
CA ILE A 35 -13.70 -3.00 -8.39
C ILE A 35 -14.89 -2.38 -9.11
N GLN A 36 -14.65 -1.65 -10.20
CA GLN A 36 -15.70 -0.87 -10.88
C GLN A 36 -16.06 -1.40 -12.28
N VAL A 37 -15.16 -2.11 -12.95
CA VAL A 37 -15.34 -2.56 -14.35
C VAL A 37 -16.10 -3.90 -14.39
N PRO A 38 -17.10 -4.09 -15.28
CA PRO A 38 -17.76 -5.38 -15.43
C PRO A 38 -16.77 -6.53 -15.67
N ASN A 39 -16.99 -7.67 -15.03
CA ASN A 39 -16.12 -8.85 -15.07
C ASN A 39 -14.70 -8.66 -14.54
N SER A 40 -14.39 -7.52 -13.88
CA SER A 40 -13.11 -7.36 -13.20
C SER A 40 -13.12 -8.07 -11.84
N SER A 41 -11.98 -8.66 -11.49
CA SER A 41 -11.74 -9.28 -10.19
C SER A 41 -10.25 -9.31 -9.92
N PHE A 42 -9.88 -9.43 -8.66
CA PHE A 42 -8.52 -9.76 -8.27
C PHE A 42 -8.54 -11.01 -7.40
N ARG A 43 -7.45 -11.77 -7.43
CA ARG A 43 -7.27 -12.96 -6.59
C ARG A 43 -6.08 -12.73 -5.69
N VAL A 44 -6.30 -12.79 -4.38
CA VAL A 44 -5.19 -12.87 -3.43
C VAL A 44 -4.54 -14.23 -3.58
N THR A 45 -3.27 -14.25 -3.97
CA THR A 45 -2.51 -15.49 -4.18
C THR A 45 -1.89 -16.01 -2.88
N ARG A 46 -1.45 -15.12 -1.99
CA ARG A 46 -0.82 -15.47 -0.73
C ARG A 46 -0.82 -14.30 0.26
N PHE A 47 -0.82 -14.63 1.54
CA PHE A 47 -0.38 -13.72 2.60
C PHE A 47 0.97 -14.21 3.12
N GLU A 48 1.99 -13.37 3.08
CA GLU A 48 3.29 -13.71 3.62
C GLU A 48 3.85 -12.60 4.50
N ARG A 49 4.57 -13.01 5.55
CA ARG A 49 5.39 -12.11 6.33
C ARG A 49 6.80 -12.16 5.79
N ARG A 50 7.29 -11.04 5.27
CA ARG A 50 8.69 -10.88 4.89
C ARG A 50 9.53 -10.44 6.10
N SER A 51 10.78 -10.89 6.14
CA SER A 51 11.76 -10.51 7.17
C SER A 51 12.25 -9.07 7.00
N SER A 52 12.26 -8.57 5.76
CA SER A 52 12.60 -7.19 5.41
C SER A 52 11.59 -6.61 4.41
N SER A 53 11.56 -5.27 4.33
CA SER A 53 10.80 -4.53 3.32
C SER A 53 11.54 -4.55 1.98
N SER A 54 10.82 -4.71 0.87
CA SER A 54 11.35 -4.51 -0.48
C SER A 54 11.25 -3.07 -0.98
N ALA A 55 10.49 -2.23 -0.28
CA ALA A 55 10.38 -0.82 -0.64
C ALA A 55 11.70 -0.09 -0.42
N HIS A 56 12.20 0.56 -1.46
CA HIS A 56 13.43 1.35 -1.47
C HIS A 56 13.17 2.84 -1.73
N GLY A 57 11.93 3.22 -2.06
CA GLY A 57 11.55 4.58 -2.39
C GLY A 57 11.83 4.92 -3.85
N VAL A 58 10.95 5.73 -4.44
CA VAL A 58 11.08 6.20 -5.83
C VAL A 58 11.14 7.72 -5.89
N THR A 59 11.80 8.29 -6.91
CA THR A 59 11.86 9.75 -7.06
C THR A 59 10.47 10.34 -7.26
N GLY A 60 10.15 11.36 -6.46
CA GLY A 60 8.82 11.99 -6.46
C GLY A 60 7.75 11.16 -5.76
N SER A 61 8.13 10.29 -4.81
CA SER A 61 7.16 9.56 -3.98
C SER A 61 6.31 10.53 -3.14
N ILE A 62 5.02 10.22 -2.99
CA ILE A 62 4.06 10.99 -2.20
C ILE A 62 3.55 10.10 -1.05
N GLY A 63 3.79 10.56 0.17
CA GLY A 63 3.30 9.92 1.39
C GLY A 63 1.89 10.39 1.73
N LEU A 64 0.93 9.49 1.63
CA LEU A 64 -0.48 9.73 1.89
C LEU A 64 -0.82 9.34 3.33
N GLU A 65 -1.37 10.28 4.10
CA GLU A 65 -1.65 10.04 5.52
C GLU A 65 -2.93 9.23 5.70
N TRP A 66 -2.85 8.12 6.42
CA TRP A 66 -4.00 7.28 6.69
C TRP A 66 -5.14 8.05 7.36
N GLY A 67 -6.37 7.85 6.88
CA GLY A 67 -7.57 8.45 7.47
C GLY A 67 -7.77 9.92 7.13
N LYS A 68 -6.96 10.49 6.24
CA LYS A 68 -7.16 11.81 5.67
C LYS A 68 -7.66 11.71 4.23
N GLU A 69 -8.31 12.78 3.79
CA GLU A 69 -8.58 12.98 2.38
C GLU A 69 -7.27 13.21 1.64
N TRP A 70 -7.13 12.60 0.46
CA TRP A 70 -5.95 12.70 -0.37
C TRP A 70 -6.27 13.59 -1.57
N PRO A 71 -5.33 14.44 -2.00
CA PRO A 71 -5.52 15.23 -3.20
C PRO A 71 -5.71 14.31 -4.40
N GLU A 72 -6.66 14.66 -5.26
CA GLU A 72 -6.79 14.04 -6.59
C GLU A 72 -5.52 14.38 -7.41
N GLU A 73 -5.04 13.41 -8.19
CA GLU A 73 -3.94 13.61 -9.14
C GLU A 73 -4.41 14.37 -10.39
#